data_AF-A0A172TWK2-F1
#
_entry.id   AF-A0A172TWK2-F1
#
_cell.length_a   1.000
_cell.length_b   1.000
_cell.length_c   1.000
_cell.angle_alpha   90.00
_cell.angle_beta   90.00
_cell.angle_gamma   90.00
#
_symmetry.space_group_name_H-M   'P 1'
#
loop_
_entity.id
_entity.type
_entity.pdbx_description
1 polymer ?
#
loop_
_entity_poly.entity_id
_entity_poly.type
_entity_poly.pdbx_seq_one_letter_code
_entity_poly.pdbx_strand_id
1 'polypeptide(L)'
;MRTLSCIILLFSSLLVCGQSKKEVSVDDFVQSIQKTQESGDTMKMVFWFPTEFWDVVNRTTPDYDSASVKLLEVMVEDYLIFAVVDGFFSTDGGQFKTEAEMRKTIRLIDKDNKVYPPLSTIEVPKPLNHIMSSMKPMLTNMLGNVGSGFNFFYFKVKDANNKDLISATQKGAFSIKLNNADFTWSLPLAAYLPGKLCPVDQVKMNTEWAFCPFHGNKLVQ
;
A
#
# COMPACT_ATOMS: atom_id res chain seq x y z
N MET A 1 55.10 24.32 -47.94
CA MET A 1 55.36 23.86 -46.54
C MET A 1 54.25 24.41 -45.67
N ARG A 2 53.20 23.61 -45.41
CA ARG A 2 53.07 22.66 -44.28
C ARG A 2 52.71 23.35 -42.96
N THR A 3 51.41 23.23 -42.64
CA THR A 3 50.81 22.92 -41.33
C THR A 3 51.02 23.96 -40.21
N LEU A 4 49.98 24.44 -39.54
CA LEU A 4 49.19 23.63 -38.62
C LEU A 4 47.85 24.31 -38.29
N SER A 5 46.76 23.57 -38.49
CA SER A 5 45.39 23.92 -38.09
C SER A 5 45.26 23.99 -36.57
N CYS A 6 44.70 25.07 -36.03
CA CYS A 6 44.19 25.09 -34.66
C CYS A 6 42.77 24.53 -34.63
N ILE A 7 42.64 23.40 -33.94
CA ILE A 7 41.42 22.63 -33.74
C ILE A 7 40.47 23.41 -32.83
N ILE A 8 39.26 23.67 -33.32
CA ILE A 8 38.13 24.17 -32.54
C ILE A 8 37.66 23.01 -31.64
N LEU A 9 37.99 23.08 -30.35
CA LEU A 9 37.45 22.16 -29.34
C LEU A 9 35.97 22.50 -29.10
N LEU A 10 35.10 21.70 -29.71
CA LEU A 10 33.68 21.65 -29.45
C LEU A 10 33.42 21.39 -27.96
N PHE A 11 32.76 22.35 -27.33
CA PHE A 11 32.21 22.29 -25.98
C PHE A 11 31.03 21.29 -25.95
N SER A 12 31.31 19.99 -25.98
CA SER A 12 30.32 18.96 -25.70
C SER A 12 30.17 18.84 -24.18
N SER A 13 29.45 19.81 -23.60
CA SER A 13 28.83 19.66 -22.29
C SER A 13 27.71 18.63 -22.45
N LEU A 14 28.06 17.36 -22.28
CA LEU A 14 27.07 16.34 -21.98
C LEU A 14 26.47 16.74 -20.63
N LEU A 15 25.32 17.40 -20.70
CA LEU A 15 24.34 17.44 -19.63
C LEU A 15 23.99 15.98 -19.33
N VAL A 16 24.75 15.38 -18.41
CA VAL A 16 24.28 14.23 -17.65
C VAL A 16 23.13 14.78 -16.81
N CYS A 17 21.92 14.80 -17.38
CA CYS A 17 20.70 14.74 -16.58
C CYS A 17 20.77 13.41 -15.83
N GLY A 18 21.40 13.43 -14.66
CA GLY A 18 21.22 12.40 -13.66
C GLY A 18 19.74 12.41 -13.31
N GLN A 19 18.95 11.57 -13.99
CA GLN A 19 17.63 11.19 -13.50
C GLN A 19 17.87 10.47 -12.18
N SER A 20 17.81 11.21 -11.07
CA SER A 20 17.65 10.55 -9.78
C SER A 20 16.33 9.81 -9.88
N LYS A 21 16.40 8.48 -9.87
CA LYS A 21 15.25 7.59 -9.82
C LYS A 21 14.60 7.85 -8.45
N LYS A 22 13.68 8.82 -8.41
CA LYS A 22 13.15 9.37 -7.14
C LYS A 22 12.37 8.29 -6.39
N GLU A 23 12.67 8.23 -5.09
CA GLU A 23 12.28 7.19 -4.15
C GLU A 23 10.80 7.29 -3.75
N VAL A 24 10.18 6.15 -3.46
CA VAL A 24 8.78 6.06 -2.99
C VAL A 24 8.67 6.73 -1.63
N SER A 25 7.72 7.66 -1.46
CA SER A 25 7.43 8.28 -0.16
C SER A 25 6.69 7.29 0.74
N VAL A 26 7.26 6.98 1.90
CA VAL A 26 6.63 6.07 2.88
C VAL A 26 5.29 6.61 3.35
N ASP A 27 5.20 7.91 3.63
CA ASP A 27 3.97 8.54 4.11
C ASP A 27 2.86 8.47 3.05
N ASP A 28 3.17 8.81 1.79
CA ASP A 28 2.21 8.71 0.68
C ASP A 28 1.74 7.26 0.52
N PHE A 29 2.65 6.29 0.67
CA PHE A 29 2.34 4.87 0.56
C PHE A 29 1.45 4.37 1.71
N VAL A 30 1.81 4.68 2.96
CA VAL A 30 1.02 4.32 4.14
C VAL A 30 -0.39 4.91 4.07
N GLN A 31 -0.53 6.17 3.63
CA GLN A 31 -1.84 6.79 3.41
C GLN A 31 -2.65 6.07 2.33
N SER A 32 -2.01 5.57 1.27
CA SER A 32 -2.71 4.88 0.17
C SER A 32 -3.30 3.52 0.57
N ILE A 33 -2.66 2.83 1.52
CA ILE A 33 -3.07 1.51 2.00
C ILE A 33 -4.07 1.56 3.17
N GLN A 34 -4.29 2.74 3.74
CA GLN A 34 -5.23 2.98 4.82
C GLN A 34 -6.54 3.56 4.28
N LYS A 35 -7.68 3.10 4.82
CA LYS A 35 -8.99 3.73 4.63
C LYS A 35 -9.71 3.84 5.97
N THR A 36 -10.39 4.96 6.18
CA THR A 36 -11.18 5.25 7.39
C THR A 36 -12.59 5.66 7.00
N GLN A 37 -13.58 5.22 7.78
CA GLN A 37 -14.93 5.76 7.77
C GLN A 37 -15.35 6.12 9.18
N GLU A 38 -15.84 7.35 9.35
CA GLU A 38 -16.33 7.90 10.61
C GLU A 38 -17.79 8.32 10.46
N SER A 39 -18.61 8.04 11.48
CA SER A 39 -20.01 8.43 11.53
C SER A 39 -20.43 8.64 12.98
N GLY A 40 -20.52 9.90 13.39
CA GLY A 40 -20.74 10.27 14.79
C GLY A 40 -19.65 9.65 15.67
N ASP A 41 -20.07 8.91 16.69
CA ASP A 41 -19.19 8.22 17.63
C ASP A 41 -18.66 6.88 17.09
N THR A 42 -18.93 6.50 15.85
CA THR A 42 -18.42 5.26 15.26
C THR A 42 -17.27 5.51 14.30
N MET A 43 -16.22 4.69 14.38
CA MET A 43 -15.07 4.74 13.50
C MET A 43 -14.69 3.33 13.06
N LYS A 44 -14.45 3.17 11.77
CA LYS A 44 -13.90 1.96 11.18
C LYS A 44 -12.65 2.32 10.41
N MET A 45 -11.58 1.56 10.60
CA MET A 45 -10.35 1.74 9.85
C MET A 45 -9.84 0.40 9.35
N VAL A 46 -9.37 0.39 8.11
CA VAL A 46 -8.79 -0.76 7.44
C VAL A 46 -7.43 -0.36 6.88
N PHE A 47 -6.39 -1.06 7.33
CA PHE A 47 -5.09 -1.08 6.67
C PHE A 47 -4.99 -2.33 5.80
N TRP A 48 -4.61 -2.16 4.54
CA TRP A 48 -4.15 -3.25 3.69
C TRP A 48 -2.62 -3.33 3.79
N PHE A 49 -2.05 -4.51 3.99
CA PHE A 49 -0.61 -4.72 3.92
C PHE A 49 -0.28 -5.46 2.62
N PRO A 50 -0.13 -4.74 1.49
CA PRO A 50 0.35 -5.36 0.25
C PRO A 50 1.79 -5.86 0.43
N THR A 51 2.22 -6.82 -0.38
CA THR A 51 3.61 -7.35 -0.35
C THR A 51 4.63 -6.21 -0.46
N GLU A 52 4.33 -5.19 -1.25
CA GLU A 52 5.14 -4.00 -1.48
C GLU A 52 5.39 -3.16 -0.21
N PHE A 53 4.54 -3.27 0.83
CA PHE A 53 4.74 -2.56 2.10
C PHE A 53 6.07 -2.91 2.76
N TRP A 54 6.48 -4.17 2.68
CA TRP A 54 7.70 -4.66 3.35
C TRP A 54 8.97 -4.11 2.70
N ASP A 55 8.99 -4.02 1.37
CA ASP A 55 10.06 -3.36 0.61
C ASP A 55 10.12 -1.85 0.94
N VAL A 56 8.96 -1.17 0.97
CA VAL A 56 8.89 0.27 1.28
C VAL A 56 9.43 0.59 2.67
N VAL A 57 9.02 -0.15 3.70
CA VAL A 57 9.49 0.08 5.08
C VAL A 57 10.96 -0.28 5.27
N ASN A 58 11.45 -1.34 4.61
CA ASN A 58 12.84 -1.76 4.71
C ASN A 58 13.83 -0.72 4.13
N ARG A 59 13.42 0.02 3.09
CA ARG A 59 14.25 1.09 2.51
C ARG A 59 14.51 2.25 3.49
N THR A 60 13.56 2.54 4.38
CA THR A 60 13.68 3.66 5.32
C THR A 60 14.21 3.29 6.69
N THR A 61 14.11 2.02 7.08
CA THR A 61 14.61 1.53 8.37
C THR A 61 15.39 0.24 8.16
N PRO A 62 16.68 0.31 7.76
CA PRO A 62 17.51 -0.85 7.42
C PRO A 62 17.95 -1.67 8.65
N ASP A 63 17.11 -1.76 9.68
CA ASP A 63 17.35 -2.57 10.88
C ASP A 63 17.14 -4.07 10.63
N TYR A 64 16.56 -4.45 9.48
CA TYR A 64 16.33 -5.83 9.10
C TYR A 64 17.36 -6.31 8.08
N ASP A 65 17.94 -7.49 8.33
CA ASP A 65 18.74 -8.19 7.34
C ASP A 65 17.89 -8.52 6.09
N SER A 66 18.42 -8.22 4.91
CA SER A 66 17.78 -8.42 3.61
C SER A 66 17.22 -9.84 3.41
N ALA A 67 17.87 -10.86 3.98
CA ALA A 67 17.38 -12.24 3.91
C ALA A 67 16.11 -12.45 4.74
N SER A 68 15.98 -11.77 5.88
CA SER A 68 14.81 -11.83 6.75
C SER A 68 13.60 -11.13 6.11
N VAL A 69 13.82 -10.01 5.43
CA VAL A 69 12.77 -9.30 4.66
C VAL A 69 12.26 -10.18 3.53
N LYS A 70 13.18 -10.79 2.77
CA LYS A 70 12.80 -11.69 1.67
C LYS A 70 12.03 -12.92 2.16
N LEU A 71 12.38 -13.46 3.33
CA LEU A 71 11.62 -14.55 3.94
C LEU A 71 10.20 -14.09 4.32
N LEU A 72 10.06 -12.87 4.85
CA LEU A 72 8.76 -12.28 5.16
C LEU A 72 7.92 -12.08 3.90
N GLU A 73 8.50 -11.53 2.83
CA GLU A 73 7.86 -11.36 1.53
C GLU A 73 7.28 -12.68 1.01
N VAL A 74 8.08 -13.76 1.02
CA VAL A 74 7.62 -15.10 0.61
C VAL A 74 6.50 -15.64 1.51
N MET A 75 6.50 -15.31 2.80
CA MET A 75 5.42 -15.73 3.70
C MET A 75 4.11 -14.97 3.46
N VAL A 76 4.18 -13.71 3.03
CA VAL A 76 3.00 -12.85 2.84
C VAL A 76 2.47 -12.85 1.40
N GLU A 77 3.28 -13.19 0.40
CA GLU A 77 2.92 -13.04 -1.03
C GLU A 77 1.63 -13.78 -1.41
N ASP A 78 1.37 -14.91 -0.74
CA ASP A 78 0.20 -15.75 -0.95
C ASP A 78 -1.08 -15.26 -0.23
N TYR A 79 -1.00 -14.15 0.52
CA TYR A 79 -2.08 -13.67 1.38
C TYR A 79 -2.33 -12.18 1.19
N LEU A 80 -3.61 -11.80 1.13
CA LEU A 80 -4.02 -10.41 1.32
C LEU A 80 -4.28 -10.20 2.81
N ILE A 81 -3.50 -9.32 3.42
CA ILE A 81 -3.49 -9.10 4.87
C ILE A 81 -4.12 -7.75 5.17
N PHE A 82 -5.04 -7.72 6.11
CA PHE A 82 -5.69 -6.51 6.56
C PHE A 82 -5.66 -6.39 8.08
N ALA A 83 -5.28 -5.23 8.60
CA ALA A 83 -5.59 -4.87 9.98
C ALA A 83 -6.88 -4.05 9.99
N VAL A 84 -7.86 -4.49 10.77
CA VAL A 84 -9.18 -3.87 10.84
C VAL A 84 -9.54 -3.54 12.28
N VAL A 85 -10.11 -2.35 12.47
CA VAL A 85 -10.75 -1.93 13.71
C VAL A 85 -12.15 -1.41 13.40
N ASP A 86 -13.12 -1.79 14.22
CA ASP A 86 -14.49 -1.28 14.23
C ASP A 86 -14.79 -0.86 15.67
N GLY A 87 -14.84 0.44 15.90
CA GLY A 87 -14.88 1.03 17.22
C GLY A 87 -15.99 2.06 17.40
N PHE A 88 -16.40 2.21 18.64
CA PHE A 88 -17.29 3.26 19.13
C PHE A 88 -16.53 4.11 20.16
N PHE A 89 -16.48 5.42 19.94
CA PHE A 89 -15.76 6.40 20.74
C PHE A 89 -16.76 7.37 21.36
N SER A 90 -17.02 7.20 22.65
CA SER A 90 -17.85 8.12 23.42
C SER A 90 -17.02 8.88 24.46
N THR A 91 -17.65 9.79 25.19
CA THR A 91 -17.04 10.49 26.33
C THR A 91 -16.48 9.55 27.40
N ASP A 92 -17.01 8.32 27.47
CA ASP A 92 -16.64 7.31 28.47
C ASP A 92 -15.49 6.39 27.99
N GLY A 93 -14.98 6.62 26.79
CA GLY A 93 -13.87 5.88 26.18
C GLY A 93 -14.22 5.20 24.86
N GLY A 94 -13.20 4.53 24.30
CA GLY A 94 -13.31 3.76 23.06
C GLY A 94 -13.57 2.28 23.34
N GLN A 95 -14.65 1.73 22.79
CA GLN A 95 -14.94 0.30 22.74
C GLN A 95 -14.70 -0.24 21.33
N PHE A 96 -14.12 -1.42 21.23
CA PHE A 96 -13.83 -2.06 19.95
C PHE A 96 -14.56 -3.39 19.82
N LYS A 97 -15.07 -3.69 18.63
CA LYS A 97 -15.57 -5.03 18.33
C LYS A 97 -14.44 -6.04 18.40
N THR A 98 -14.76 -7.23 18.86
CA THR A 98 -13.84 -8.35 18.90
C THR A 98 -13.54 -8.88 17.50
N GLU A 99 -12.43 -9.60 17.36
CA GLU A 99 -12.08 -10.33 16.15
C GLU A 99 -13.22 -11.24 15.68
N ALA A 100 -13.83 -11.99 16.61
CA ALA A 100 -14.90 -12.95 16.31
C ALA A 100 -16.18 -12.27 15.81
N GLU A 101 -16.49 -11.06 16.29
CA GLU A 101 -17.61 -10.26 15.79
C GLU A 101 -17.34 -9.74 14.37
N MET A 102 -16.14 -9.20 14.13
CA MET A 102 -15.76 -8.67 12.81
C MET A 102 -15.62 -9.78 11.76
N ARG A 103 -15.09 -10.95 12.13
CA ARG A 103 -14.96 -12.13 11.24
C ARG A 103 -16.29 -12.50 10.58
N LYS A 104 -17.40 -12.36 11.31
CA LYS A 104 -18.74 -12.71 10.80
C LYS A 104 -19.14 -11.84 9.61
N THR A 105 -18.66 -10.60 9.54
CA THR A 105 -19.16 -9.60 8.59
C THR A 105 -18.12 -9.08 7.62
N ILE A 106 -16.82 -9.24 7.92
CA ILE A 106 -15.75 -8.84 7.01
C ILE A 106 -15.74 -9.75 5.78
N ARG A 107 -15.75 -9.16 4.58
CA ARG A 107 -15.63 -9.86 3.30
C ARG A 107 -14.71 -9.08 2.38
N LEU A 108 -13.96 -9.79 1.56
CA LEU A 108 -13.28 -9.20 0.41
C LEU A 108 -14.16 -9.40 -0.83
N ILE A 109 -14.30 -8.35 -1.63
CA ILE A 109 -15.04 -8.35 -2.89
C ILE A 109 -14.05 -7.98 -3.99
N ASP A 110 -13.90 -8.86 -4.99
CA ASP A 110 -13.02 -8.58 -6.13
C ASP A 110 -13.71 -7.73 -7.22
N LYS A 111 -12.97 -7.40 -8.27
CA LYS A 111 -13.47 -6.63 -9.42
C LYS A 111 -14.68 -7.27 -10.14
N ASP A 112 -14.87 -8.58 -10.00
CA ASP A 112 -15.95 -9.34 -10.64
C ASP A 112 -17.12 -9.56 -9.67
N ASN A 113 -17.15 -8.84 -8.54
CA ASN A 113 -18.12 -8.94 -7.44
C ASN A 113 -18.15 -10.31 -6.75
N LYS A 114 -17.10 -11.12 -6.89
CA LYS A 114 -16.98 -12.38 -6.14
C LYS A 114 -16.60 -12.08 -4.70
N VAL A 115 -17.27 -12.75 -3.78
CA VAL A 115 -17.15 -12.53 -2.34
C VAL A 115 -16.28 -13.62 -1.71
N TYR A 116 -15.31 -13.20 -0.93
CA TYR A 116 -14.35 -14.06 -0.23
C TYR A 116 -14.48 -13.85 1.29
N PRO A 117 -14.72 -14.92 2.08
CA PRO A 117 -14.63 -14.86 3.52
C PRO A 117 -13.16 -14.81 3.98
N PRO A 118 -12.88 -14.31 5.21
CA PRO A 118 -11.54 -14.37 5.76
C PRO A 118 -11.16 -15.83 6.03
N LEU A 119 -9.88 -16.16 5.81
CA LEU A 119 -9.31 -17.46 6.13
C LEU A 119 -9.46 -17.76 7.63
N SER A 120 -9.71 -19.02 7.95
CA SER A 120 -9.69 -19.51 9.32
C SER A 120 -8.26 -19.51 9.87
N THR A 121 -8.13 -19.56 11.19
CA THR A 121 -6.83 -19.54 11.87
C THR A 121 -5.94 -20.74 11.56
N ILE A 122 -6.53 -21.87 11.13
CA ILE A 122 -5.79 -23.07 10.72
C ILE A 122 -5.23 -22.99 9.30
N GLU A 123 -5.80 -22.12 8.45
CA GLU A 123 -5.36 -21.89 7.07
C GLU A 123 -4.22 -20.86 6.98
N VAL A 124 -3.99 -20.12 8.07
CA VAL A 124 -2.93 -19.11 8.18
C VAL A 124 -1.70 -19.74 8.84
N PRO A 125 -0.51 -19.68 8.23
CA PRO A 125 0.71 -20.17 8.84
C PRO A 125 0.98 -19.50 10.19
N LYS A 126 1.28 -20.31 11.22
CA LYS A 126 1.59 -19.80 12.57
C LYS A 126 2.68 -18.70 12.59
N PRO A 127 3.80 -18.83 11.84
CA PRO A 127 4.81 -17.78 11.79
C PRO A 127 4.26 -16.45 11.27
N LEU A 128 3.48 -16.48 10.18
CA LEU A 128 2.84 -15.29 9.63
C LEU A 128 1.93 -14.62 10.67
N ASN A 129 1.08 -15.39 11.33
CA ASN A 129 0.18 -14.85 12.34
C ASN A 129 0.92 -14.24 13.54
N HIS A 130 2.05 -14.82 13.94
CA HIS A 130 2.89 -14.28 15.01
C HIS A 130 3.51 -12.93 14.62
N ILE A 131 4.04 -12.81 13.39
CA ILE A 131 4.64 -11.57 12.89
C ILE A 131 3.58 -10.47 12.76
N MET A 132 2.39 -10.76 12.22
CA MET A 132 1.33 -9.75 12.16
C MET A 132 0.88 -9.34 13.56
N SER A 133 0.77 -10.29 14.49
CA SER A 133 0.41 -9.98 15.89
C SER A 133 1.44 -9.08 16.57
N SER A 134 2.73 -9.17 16.22
CA SER A 134 3.77 -8.28 16.75
C SER A 134 3.73 -6.87 16.18
N MET A 135 2.95 -6.61 15.13
CA MET A 135 2.68 -5.25 14.63
C MET A 135 1.67 -4.50 15.51
N LYS A 136 0.89 -5.19 16.35
CA LYS A 136 -0.13 -4.56 17.18
C LYS A 136 0.43 -3.53 18.18
N PRO A 137 1.56 -3.77 18.87
CA PRO A 137 2.27 -2.73 19.63
C PRO A 137 2.66 -1.51 18.79
N MET A 138 3.14 -1.71 17.55
CA MET A 138 3.46 -0.59 16.64
C MET A 138 2.22 0.25 16.32
N LEU A 139 1.09 -0.40 16.00
CA LEU A 139 -0.19 0.28 15.78
C LEU A 139 -0.66 1.01 17.04
N THR A 140 -0.48 0.42 18.22
CA THR A 140 -0.82 1.03 19.52
C THR A 140 0.04 2.26 19.82
N ASN A 141 1.34 2.20 19.54
CA ASN A 141 2.23 3.34 19.71
C ASN A 141 1.90 4.48 18.75
N MET A 142 1.49 4.15 17.51
CA MET A 142 1.17 5.14 16.47
C MET A 142 -0.24 5.75 16.63
N LEU A 143 -1.23 4.95 17.01
CA LEU A 143 -2.65 5.33 17.02
C LEU A 143 -3.28 5.33 18.43
N GLY A 144 -2.46 5.20 19.47
CA GLY A 144 -2.90 5.13 20.86
C GLY A 144 -3.89 3.98 21.09
N ASN A 145 -4.97 4.28 21.81
CA ASN A 145 -5.99 3.28 22.14
C ASN A 145 -6.63 2.63 20.91
N VAL A 146 -6.78 3.37 19.80
CA VAL A 146 -7.31 2.84 18.52
C VAL A 146 -6.45 1.70 18.01
N GLY A 147 -5.12 1.86 18.12
CA GLY A 147 -4.14 0.86 17.72
C GLY A 147 -4.31 -0.48 18.42
N SER A 148 -4.78 -0.47 19.67
CA SER A 148 -5.04 -1.69 20.45
C SER A 148 -6.30 -2.46 19.99
N GLY A 149 -7.22 -1.77 19.28
CA GLY A 149 -8.46 -2.34 18.75
C GLY A 149 -8.28 -3.14 17.46
N PHE A 150 -7.12 -3.05 16.81
CA PHE A 150 -6.88 -3.75 15.54
C PHE A 150 -6.84 -5.27 15.70
N ASN A 151 -7.41 -5.93 14.70
CA ASN A 151 -7.36 -7.37 14.48
C ASN A 151 -6.97 -7.67 13.03
N PHE A 152 -6.24 -8.76 12.82
CA PHE A 152 -5.72 -9.13 11.50
C PHE A 152 -6.62 -10.15 10.81
N PHE A 153 -6.91 -9.90 9.54
CA PHE A 153 -7.69 -10.77 8.66
C PHE A 153 -6.89 -11.08 7.41
N TYR A 154 -7.04 -12.32 6.93
CA TYR A 154 -6.27 -12.85 5.82
C TYR A 154 -7.23 -13.37 4.76
N PHE A 155 -6.91 -13.16 3.49
CA PHE A 155 -7.69 -13.65 2.36
C PHE A 155 -6.75 -14.28 1.33
N LYS A 156 -7.28 -15.23 0.57
CA LYS A 156 -6.65 -15.79 -0.64
C LYS A 156 -7.56 -15.54 -1.82
N VAL A 157 -7.06 -14.81 -2.82
CA VAL A 157 -7.82 -14.40 -3.99
C VAL A 157 -7.01 -14.74 -5.24
N LYS A 158 -7.25 -15.94 -5.75
CA LYS A 158 -6.54 -16.49 -6.89
C LYS A 158 -7.51 -16.81 -8.03
N ASP A 159 -7.00 -16.76 -9.26
CA ASP A 159 -7.71 -17.15 -10.48
C ASP A 159 -7.73 -18.69 -10.67
N ALA A 160 -8.31 -19.15 -11.77
CA ALA A 160 -8.37 -20.58 -12.10
C ALA A 160 -6.99 -21.23 -12.33
N ASN A 161 -5.97 -20.42 -12.60
CA ASN A 161 -4.58 -20.84 -12.78
C ASN A 161 -3.73 -20.64 -11.51
N ASN A 162 -4.37 -20.41 -10.36
CA ASN A 162 -3.73 -20.16 -9.06
C ASN A 162 -2.86 -18.89 -9.02
N LYS A 163 -3.12 -17.91 -9.90
CA LYS A 163 -2.45 -16.61 -9.91
C LYS A 163 -3.21 -15.60 -9.07
N ASP A 164 -2.51 -14.76 -8.31
CA ASP A 164 -3.14 -13.70 -7.53
C ASP A 164 -3.86 -12.68 -8.41
N LEU A 165 -5.10 -12.38 -8.03
CA LEU A 165 -5.97 -11.44 -8.75
C LEU A 165 -5.82 -9.99 -8.27
N ILE A 166 -5.23 -9.79 -7.09
CA ILE A 166 -5.09 -8.49 -6.45
C ILE A 166 -3.60 -8.25 -6.18
N SER A 167 -3.08 -7.16 -6.71
CA SER A 167 -1.69 -6.72 -6.54
C SER A 167 -1.63 -5.20 -6.54
N ALA A 168 -0.82 -4.61 -5.66
CA ALA A 168 -0.67 -3.16 -5.59
C ALA A 168 -0.05 -2.54 -6.85
N THR A 169 0.60 -3.34 -7.71
CA THR A 169 1.27 -2.87 -8.93
C THR A 169 0.48 -3.11 -10.21
N GLN A 170 -0.59 -3.91 -10.16
CA GLN A 170 -1.38 -4.27 -11.34
C GLN A 170 -2.72 -3.52 -11.39
N LYS A 171 -3.26 -3.33 -12.60
CA LYS A 171 -4.57 -2.71 -12.76
C LYS A 171 -5.66 -3.60 -12.18
N GLY A 172 -6.57 -3.00 -11.44
CA GLY A 172 -7.70 -3.70 -10.84
C GLY A 172 -8.43 -2.83 -9.82
N ALA A 173 -9.36 -3.45 -9.11
CA ALA A 173 -10.00 -2.88 -7.94
C ALA A 173 -10.47 -4.01 -7.05
N PHE A 174 -10.58 -3.73 -5.76
CA PHE A 174 -11.23 -4.62 -4.82
C PHE A 174 -11.78 -3.79 -3.64
N SER A 175 -12.64 -4.41 -2.86
CA SER A 175 -13.20 -3.79 -1.66
C SER A 175 -13.13 -4.72 -0.46
N ILE A 176 -12.91 -4.14 0.72
CA ILE A 176 -13.24 -4.79 1.99
C ILE A 176 -14.60 -4.27 2.42
N LYS A 177 -15.57 -5.18 2.55
CA LYS A 177 -16.87 -4.92 3.15
C LYS A 177 -16.82 -5.30 4.62
N LEU A 178 -17.21 -4.38 5.50
CA LEU A 178 -17.28 -4.58 6.95
C LEU A 178 -18.63 -4.08 7.45
N ASN A 179 -19.55 -5.00 7.74
CA ASN A 179 -20.95 -4.67 8.00
C ASN A 179 -21.55 -3.88 6.81
N ASN A 180 -21.96 -2.63 7.06
CA ASN A 180 -22.56 -1.72 6.08
C ASN A 180 -21.54 -0.72 5.49
N ALA A 181 -20.25 -0.91 5.76
CA ALA A 181 -19.16 -0.07 5.25
C ALA A 181 -18.42 -0.80 4.12
N ASP A 182 -18.11 -0.10 3.04
CA ASP A 182 -17.31 -0.60 1.93
C ASP A 182 -16.03 0.26 1.81
N PHE A 183 -14.87 -0.37 1.83
CA PHE A 183 -13.55 0.25 1.69
C PHE A 183 -12.94 -0.20 0.37
N THR A 184 -12.88 0.69 -0.62
CA THR A 184 -12.47 0.33 -1.99
C THR A 184 -11.08 0.88 -2.32
N TRP A 185 -10.25 0.03 -2.92
CA TRP A 185 -8.98 0.42 -3.52
C TRP A 185 -9.06 0.32 -5.03
N SER A 186 -8.64 1.37 -5.72
CA SER A 186 -8.33 1.35 -7.14
C SER A 186 -6.85 1.03 -7.31
N LEU A 187 -6.51 0.13 -8.23
CA LEU A 187 -5.16 -0.37 -8.45
C LEU A 187 -4.67 -0.03 -9.86
N PRO A 188 -3.36 0.21 -10.04
CA PRO A 188 -2.28 0.10 -9.04
C PRO A 188 -2.30 1.21 -7.97
N LEU A 189 -1.72 0.94 -6.80
CA LEU A 189 -1.48 1.94 -5.78
C LEU A 189 -0.52 2.99 -6.31
N ALA A 190 -1.05 4.17 -6.57
CA ALA A 190 -0.33 5.24 -7.24
C ALA A 190 0.89 5.71 -6.45
N ALA A 191 0.84 5.62 -5.12
CA ALA A 191 1.95 5.96 -4.22
C ALA A 191 3.16 5.02 -4.40
N TYR A 192 2.96 3.81 -4.91
CA TYR A 192 4.05 2.86 -5.20
C TYR A 192 4.66 3.04 -6.60
N LEU A 193 3.97 3.77 -7.49
CA LEU A 193 4.50 4.05 -8.82
C LEU A 193 5.48 5.22 -8.79
N PRO A 194 6.46 5.26 -9.71
CA PRO A 194 7.27 6.45 -9.92
C PRO A 194 6.37 7.67 -10.10
N GLY A 195 6.70 8.75 -9.39
CA GLY A 195 5.97 10.01 -9.45
C GLY A 195 5.75 10.46 -10.90
N LYS A 196 4.55 10.95 -11.22
CA LYS A 196 4.27 11.54 -12.52
C LYS A 196 4.60 13.02 -12.51
N LEU A 197 5.23 13.50 -13.57
CA LEU A 197 5.58 14.90 -13.77
C LEU A 197 4.74 15.50 -14.91
N CYS A 198 4.35 16.77 -14.74
CA CYS A 198 3.84 17.53 -15.86
C CYS A 198 5.01 17.88 -16.81
N PRO A 199 4.87 17.64 -18.13
CA PRO A 199 5.99 17.85 -19.05
C PRO A 199 6.33 19.34 -19.25
N VAL A 200 5.43 20.25 -18.89
CA VAL A 200 5.59 21.70 -19.11
C VAL A 200 6.44 22.35 -18.01
N ASP A 201 6.13 22.06 -16.75
CA ASP A 201 6.69 22.73 -15.57
C ASP A 201 7.48 21.77 -14.65
N GLN A 202 7.48 20.47 -14.96
CA GLN A 202 8.15 19.42 -14.18
C GLN A 202 7.63 19.30 -12.73
N VAL A 203 6.44 19.81 -12.45
CA VAL A 203 5.82 19.72 -11.13
C VAL A 203 5.26 18.31 -10.92
N LYS A 204 5.43 17.76 -9.69
CA LYS A 204 4.87 16.46 -9.28
C LYS A 204 3.35 16.53 -9.32
N MET A 205 2.75 15.60 -10.04
CA MET A 205 1.30 15.45 -10.17
C MET A 205 0.87 14.14 -9.51
N ASN A 206 -0.42 14.01 -9.22
CA ASN A 206 -0.98 12.76 -8.73
C ASN A 206 -0.70 11.64 -9.76
N THR A 207 -0.11 10.54 -9.28
CA THR A 207 0.29 9.38 -10.09
C THR A 207 -0.89 8.64 -10.71
N GLU A 208 -2.12 8.81 -10.21
CA GLU A 208 -3.34 8.26 -10.80
C GLU A 208 -3.76 8.98 -12.08
N TRP A 209 -3.37 10.25 -12.24
CA TRP A 209 -3.86 11.06 -13.35
C TRP A 209 -3.18 10.70 -14.67
N ALA A 210 -3.95 10.77 -15.77
CA ALA A 210 -3.41 10.63 -17.11
C ALA A 210 -2.83 11.95 -17.65
N PHE A 211 -3.42 13.08 -17.24
CA PHE A 211 -3.11 14.42 -17.72
C PHE A 211 -2.90 15.40 -16.56
N CYS A 212 -2.06 16.42 -16.78
CA CYS A 212 -1.90 17.52 -15.84
C CYS A 212 -3.20 18.34 -15.76
N PRO A 213 -3.76 18.61 -14.57
CA PRO A 213 -5.00 19.38 -14.45
C PRO A 213 -4.82 20.86 -14.82
N PHE A 214 -3.59 21.37 -14.77
CA PHE A 214 -3.28 22.77 -15.08
C PHE A 214 -2.95 22.97 -16.57
N HIS A 215 -2.15 22.07 -17.14
CA HIS A 215 -1.62 22.23 -18.50
C HIS A 215 -2.29 21.31 -19.55
N GLY A 216 -3.14 20.36 -19.15
CA GLY A 216 -3.83 19.43 -20.05
C GLY A 216 -2.94 18.41 -20.77
N ASN A 217 -1.61 18.47 -20.58
CA ASN A 217 -0.65 17.58 -21.22
C ASN A 217 -0.59 16.23 -20.51
N LYS A 218 -0.32 15.17 -21.29
CA LYS A 218 -0.14 13.81 -20.75
C LYS A 218 1.06 13.80 -19.79
N LEU A 219 0.86 13.26 -18.61
CA LEU A 219 1.91 13.18 -17.61
C LEU A 219 2.98 12.18 -18.02
N VAL A 220 4.24 12.49 -17.68
CA VAL A 220 5.42 11.68 -17.96
C VAL A 220 6.02 11.14 -16.67
N GLN A 221 6.80 10.06 -16.76
CA GLN A 221 7.60 9.54 -15.64
C GLN A 221 9.01 10.11 -15.68
#